data_AF-A0A9P6UVR2-F1
#
_entry.id   AF-A0A9P6UVR2-F1
#
_cell.length_a   1.000
_cell.length_b   1.000
_cell.length_c   1.000
_cell.angle_alpha   90.00
_cell.angle_beta   90.00
_cell.angle_gamma   90.00
#
_symmetry.space_group_name_H-M   'P 1'
#
loop_
_entity.id
_entity.type
_entity.pdbx_description
1 polymer ?
#
loop_
_entity_poly.entity_id
_entity_poly.type
_entity_poly.pdbx_seq_one_letter_code
_entity_poly.pdbx_strand_id
1 'polypeptide(L)'
;MLDTTIGFDLKTKLLKEEYGKHETLTNADQLSFSELARAEKLYKSLWNHIHPIYQNLAGRNDRDKEKALIELAKTRPEIDFFLRLEKRLFPWVQFVRRSSFSLHSTFKGRGLVFCAGNGQFEFVVTSIQALRSRLKSTLPIQVFHMGDGDLSPTRQDYLRQMASDIEVFDVTNILDNDYMRLGGWAIKPFAMLASSFEEVMFVDADAYFLQDPAVLFQDPGYLATGALFFYDRTLFPGWTLGSDWMKSNIPVLSSFTRISRMFRRKTAHEQESGVVLINKKTRFLGLMGTCKMNGKWERDLVSYKIFHGDKETFWVGFEMVQEPYVFMRNYGGVIGELRPDNDKSVCGAQLHQDYRGRPLWWNGGLYRNKNSGVYRYLHFDYWMTGGGDQKHRERDTDDPEVLREILSELRLSSKDQIPKEPKDADWDFGESCLAGARVNLLTQREKTLANGYVGIDRVAREDNRKIGAGEQVKPRDHNWETV
;
A
#
# COMPACT_ATOMS: atom_id res chain seq x y z
N MET A 1 -37.28 3.31 -9.67
CA MET A 1 -36.18 4.22 -9.25
C MET A 1 -34.83 3.75 -9.79
N LEU A 2 -34.38 2.50 -9.57
CA LEU A 2 -33.12 2.03 -10.19
C LEU A 2 -33.15 2.01 -11.72
N ASP A 3 -34.21 1.45 -12.32
CA ASP A 3 -34.29 1.29 -13.78
C ASP A 3 -34.41 2.65 -14.49
N THR A 4 -34.95 3.66 -13.79
CA THR A 4 -35.04 5.05 -14.27
C THR A 4 -33.74 5.84 -14.08
N THR A 5 -32.84 5.44 -13.17
CA THR A 5 -31.61 6.19 -12.85
C THR A 5 -30.36 5.58 -13.49
N ILE A 6 -30.31 4.27 -13.67
CA ILE A 6 -29.14 3.55 -14.22
C ILE A 6 -29.43 3.00 -15.63
N GLY A 7 -30.71 2.77 -15.96
CA GLY A 7 -31.13 2.13 -17.20
C GLY A 7 -31.00 0.60 -17.14
N PHE A 8 -31.99 -0.11 -17.68
CA PHE A 8 -32.07 -1.58 -17.66
C PHE A 8 -30.86 -2.27 -18.32
N ASP A 9 -30.37 -1.70 -19.44
CA ASP A 9 -29.22 -2.22 -20.19
C ASP A 9 -27.91 -2.17 -19.39
N LEU A 10 -27.66 -1.06 -18.68
CA LEU A 10 -26.45 -0.92 -17.87
C LEU A 10 -26.51 -1.84 -16.65
N LYS A 11 -27.67 -1.99 -16.01
CA LYS A 11 -27.88 -2.92 -14.90
C LYS A 11 -27.56 -4.37 -15.30
N THR A 12 -28.03 -4.78 -16.47
CA THR A 12 -27.79 -6.12 -17.00
C THR A 12 -26.32 -6.31 -17.37
N LYS A 13 -25.68 -5.35 -18.04
CA LYS A 13 -24.24 -5.39 -18.35
C LYS A 13 -23.37 -5.48 -17.09
N LEU A 14 -23.69 -4.68 -16.07
CA LEU A 14 -22.99 -4.67 -14.79
C LEU A 14 -23.14 -5.96 -13.98
N LEU A 15 -24.04 -6.87 -14.35
CA LEU A 15 -24.20 -8.20 -13.72
C LEU A 15 -23.87 -9.37 -14.65
N LYS A 16 -23.56 -9.11 -15.93
CA LYS A 16 -23.40 -10.14 -16.97
C LYS A 16 -22.11 -10.96 -16.87
N GLU A 17 -21.06 -10.42 -16.26
CA GLU A 17 -19.76 -11.09 -16.13
C GLU A 17 -19.61 -11.57 -14.69
N GLU A 18 -20.06 -12.80 -14.43
CA GLU A 18 -19.79 -13.49 -13.17
C GLU A 18 -18.67 -14.49 -13.45
N TYR A 19 -17.41 -14.05 -13.29
CA TYR A 19 -16.30 -14.97 -13.53
C TYR A 19 -16.26 -16.04 -12.44
N GLY A 20 -16.34 -17.30 -12.87
CA GLY A 20 -16.36 -18.43 -11.95
C GLY A 20 -15.04 -18.61 -11.22
N LYS A 21 -15.08 -19.15 -9.98
CA LYS A 21 -13.89 -19.52 -9.19
C LYS A 21 -12.84 -20.31 -9.96
N HIS A 22 -13.28 -21.13 -10.93
CA HIS A 22 -12.45 -22.04 -11.73
C HIS A 22 -12.37 -21.63 -13.20
N GLU A 23 -12.91 -20.48 -13.57
CA GLU A 23 -12.76 -19.98 -14.93
C GLU A 23 -11.29 -19.68 -15.19
N THR A 24 -10.87 -19.77 -16.46
CA THR A 24 -9.54 -19.38 -16.89
C THR A 24 -9.69 -18.30 -17.93
N LEU A 25 -9.73 -17.03 -17.48
CA LEU A 25 -9.68 -15.91 -18.40
C LEU A 25 -8.25 -15.82 -18.96
N THR A 26 -8.14 -15.97 -20.26
CA THR A 26 -6.85 -15.90 -20.97
C THR A 26 -6.70 -14.60 -21.77
N ASN A 27 -7.79 -13.84 -21.96
CA ASN A 27 -7.78 -12.60 -22.74
C ASN A 27 -8.20 -11.39 -21.89
N ALA A 28 -7.41 -10.31 -21.97
CA ALA A 28 -7.67 -9.04 -21.32
C ALA A 28 -8.88 -8.30 -21.90
N ASP A 29 -9.28 -8.58 -23.15
CA ASP A 29 -10.48 -7.98 -23.79
C ASP A 29 -11.78 -8.31 -23.05
N GLN A 30 -11.75 -9.31 -22.16
CA GLN A 30 -12.87 -9.68 -21.33
C GLN A 30 -12.98 -8.82 -20.06
N LEU A 31 -12.02 -7.94 -19.75
CA LEU A 31 -12.01 -7.08 -18.57
C LEU A 31 -11.91 -5.60 -18.94
N SER A 32 -13.04 -4.90 -18.88
CA SER A 32 -13.07 -3.45 -19.06
C SER A 32 -12.89 -2.72 -17.73
N PHE A 33 -11.72 -2.13 -17.51
CA PHE A 33 -11.48 -1.31 -16.31
C PHE A 33 -12.35 -0.05 -16.27
N SER A 34 -12.76 0.47 -17.43
CA SER A 34 -13.73 1.56 -17.48
C SER A 34 -15.11 1.16 -16.95
N GLU A 35 -15.56 -0.06 -17.23
CA GLU A 35 -16.80 -0.60 -16.69
C GLU A 35 -16.63 -0.97 -15.22
N LEU A 36 -15.48 -1.53 -14.83
CA LEU A 36 -15.14 -1.81 -13.44
C LEU A 36 -15.15 -0.55 -12.58
N ALA A 37 -14.50 0.53 -13.02
CA ALA A 37 -14.49 1.81 -12.30
C ALA A 37 -15.91 2.39 -12.16
N ARG A 38 -16.75 2.29 -13.20
CA ARG A 38 -18.17 2.69 -13.12
C ARG A 38 -18.95 1.81 -12.14
N ALA A 39 -18.74 0.50 -12.18
CA ALA A 39 -19.38 -0.47 -11.30
C ALA A 39 -19.04 -0.21 -9.83
N GLU A 40 -17.76 0.03 -9.52
CA GLU A 40 -17.31 0.33 -8.16
C GLU A 40 -17.83 1.69 -7.66
N LYS A 41 -17.92 2.73 -8.51
CA LYS A 41 -18.57 4.01 -8.14
C LYS A 41 -20.06 3.84 -7.83
N LEU A 42 -20.76 3.03 -8.61
CA LEU A 42 -22.16 2.69 -8.35
C LEU A 42 -22.29 1.87 -7.05
N TYR A 43 -21.42 0.89 -6.86
CA TYR A 43 -21.35 0.11 -5.63
C TYR A 43 -21.12 1.01 -4.42
N LYS A 44 -20.20 1.96 -4.48
CA LYS A 44 -19.99 2.96 -3.41
C LYS A 44 -21.25 3.74 -3.07
N SER A 45 -21.99 4.18 -4.10
CA SER A 45 -23.22 4.94 -3.92
C SER A 45 -24.31 4.10 -3.23
N LEU A 46 -24.45 2.83 -3.65
CA LEU A 46 -25.37 1.88 -3.03
C LEU A 46 -24.93 1.50 -1.61
N TRP A 47 -23.64 1.28 -1.39
CA TRP A 47 -23.07 0.95 -0.10
C TRP A 47 -23.38 2.05 0.92
N ASN A 48 -23.15 3.32 0.55
CA ASN A 48 -23.47 4.47 1.40
C ASN A 48 -24.97 4.63 1.67
N HIS A 49 -25.82 4.27 0.70
CA HIS A 49 -27.27 4.29 0.88
C HIS A 49 -27.78 3.17 1.81
N ILE A 50 -27.21 1.97 1.68
CA ILE A 50 -27.72 0.76 2.34
C ILE A 50 -27.06 0.54 3.71
N HIS A 51 -25.83 1.01 3.92
CA HIS A 51 -25.11 0.84 5.20
C HIS A 51 -25.90 1.37 6.41
N PRO A 52 -26.51 2.58 6.39
CA PRO A 52 -27.35 3.03 7.50
C PRO A 52 -28.60 2.16 7.72
N ILE A 53 -29.16 1.59 6.65
CA ILE A 53 -30.28 0.64 6.74
C ILE A 53 -29.81 -0.61 7.48
N TYR A 54 -28.69 -1.19 7.04
CA TYR A 54 -28.08 -2.37 7.67
C TYR A 54 -27.78 -2.15 9.15
N GLN A 55 -27.22 -1.00 9.52
CA GLN A 55 -26.90 -0.66 10.90
C GLN A 55 -28.14 -0.69 11.81
N ASN A 56 -29.30 -0.25 11.29
CA ASN A 56 -30.58 -0.18 12.02
C ASN A 56 -31.42 -1.47 11.94
N LEU A 57 -30.98 -2.51 11.22
CA LEU A 57 -31.68 -3.80 11.21
C LEU A 57 -31.66 -4.44 12.61
N ALA A 58 -32.79 -5.04 12.98
CA ALA A 58 -32.91 -5.81 14.21
C ALA A 58 -32.01 -7.06 14.15
N GLY A 59 -31.28 -7.36 15.23
CA GLY A 59 -30.41 -8.52 15.31
C GLY A 59 -29.42 -8.40 16.47
N ARG A 60 -29.04 -9.52 17.09
CA ARG A 60 -28.09 -9.52 18.23
C ARG A 60 -26.64 -9.51 17.77
N ASN A 61 -26.37 -9.89 16.53
CA ASN A 61 -25.06 -10.00 15.92
C ASN A 61 -25.16 -9.76 14.40
N ASP A 62 -23.99 -9.71 13.74
CA ASP A 62 -23.92 -9.43 12.30
C ASP A 62 -24.61 -10.50 11.44
N ARG A 63 -24.64 -11.76 11.88
CA ARG A 63 -25.33 -12.86 11.17
C ARG A 63 -26.84 -12.67 11.15
N ASP A 64 -27.42 -12.17 12.24
CA ASP A 64 -28.85 -11.86 12.30
C ASP A 64 -29.18 -10.68 11.36
N LYS A 65 -28.37 -9.63 11.38
CA LYS A 65 -28.53 -8.47 10.49
C LYS A 65 -28.38 -8.83 9.02
N GLU A 66 -27.43 -9.70 8.68
CA GLU A 66 -27.25 -10.22 7.32
C GLU A 66 -28.49 -11.00 6.82
N LYS A 67 -29.09 -11.84 7.67
CA LYS A 67 -30.36 -12.53 7.33
C LYS A 67 -31.48 -11.53 7.08
N ALA A 68 -31.61 -10.52 7.95
CA ALA A 68 -32.61 -9.47 7.79
C ALA A 68 -32.40 -8.66 6.50
N LEU A 69 -31.15 -8.38 6.12
CA LEU A 69 -30.81 -7.68 4.88
C LEU A 69 -31.22 -8.49 3.64
N ILE A 70 -30.96 -9.81 3.64
CA ILE A 70 -31.38 -10.71 2.57
C ILE A 70 -32.91 -10.74 2.44
N GLU A 71 -33.63 -10.74 3.57
CA GLU A 71 -35.09 -10.74 3.51
C GLU A 71 -35.65 -9.42 2.97
N LEU A 72 -35.02 -8.31 3.36
CA LEU A 72 -35.36 -7.00 2.83
C LEU A 72 -35.12 -6.92 1.31
N ALA A 73 -34.07 -7.55 0.80
CA ALA A 73 -33.74 -7.60 -0.63
C ALA A 73 -34.87 -8.16 -1.51
N LYS A 74 -35.70 -9.07 -1.00
CA LYS A 74 -36.88 -9.61 -1.72
C LYS A 74 -37.91 -8.54 -2.10
N THR A 75 -37.95 -7.44 -1.34
CA THR A 75 -38.90 -6.33 -1.53
C THR A 75 -38.24 -5.00 -1.89
N ARG A 76 -36.90 -4.92 -1.82
CA ARG A 76 -36.11 -3.71 -2.07
C ARG A 76 -35.11 -3.98 -3.20
N PRO A 77 -35.47 -3.70 -4.46
CA PRO A 77 -34.65 -4.03 -5.63
C PRO A 77 -33.24 -3.43 -5.63
N GLU A 78 -33.03 -2.31 -4.94
CA GLU A 78 -31.71 -1.70 -4.75
C GLU A 78 -30.79 -2.52 -3.84
N ILE A 79 -31.35 -3.22 -2.85
CA ILE A 79 -30.60 -4.07 -1.93
C ILE A 79 -30.27 -5.39 -2.63
N ASP A 80 -31.23 -5.99 -3.35
CA ASP A 80 -30.94 -7.15 -4.21
C ASP A 80 -29.82 -6.85 -5.21
N PHE A 81 -29.94 -5.72 -5.91
CA PHE A 81 -28.94 -5.30 -6.88
C PHE A 81 -27.57 -5.06 -6.22
N PHE A 82 -27.52 -4.41 -5.06
CA PHE A 82 -26.28 -4.21 -4.30
C PHE A 82 -25.61 -5.54 -3.94
N LEU A 83 -26.35 -6.52 -3.40
CA LEU A 83 -25.78 -7.80 -2.99
C LEU A 83 -25.23 -8.58 -4.18
N ARG A 84 -25.91 -8.54 -5.33
CA ARG A 84 -25.46 -9.16 -6.58
C ARG A 84 -24.24 -8.46 -7.15
N LEU A 85 -24.23 -7.13 -7.14
CA LEU A 85 -23.09 -6.33 -7.60
C LEU A 85 -21.86 -6.56 -6.70
N GLU A 86 -22.05 -6.63 -5.38
CA GLU A 86 -21.00 -6.95 -4.42
C GLU A 86 -20.38 -8.32 -4.70
N LYS A 87 -21.23 -9.34 -4.89
CA LYS A 87 -20.76 -10.69 -5.20
C LYS A 87 -19.92 -10.73 -6.47
N ARG A 88 -20.31 -9.95 -7.49
CA ARG A 88 -19.53 -9.83 -8.74
C ARG A 88 -18.20 -9.11 -8.52
N LEU A 89 -18.22 -7.96 -7.84
CA LEU A 89 -17.03 -7.11 -7.70
C LEU A 89 -16.04 -7.70 -6.70
N PHE A 90 -16.52 -8.15 -5.55
CA PHE A 90 -15.71 -8.54 -4.40
C PHE A 90 -16.11 -9.93 -3.87
N PRO A 91 -16.11 -10.98 -4.72
CA PRO A 91 -16.58 -12.30 -4.33
C PRO A 91 -15.84 -12.88 -3.13
N TRP A 92 -14.57 -12.52 -2.92
CA TRP A 92 -13.74 -12.96 -1.79
C TRP A 92 -14.25 -12.52 -0.42
N VAL A 93 -15.06 -11.46 -0.34
CA VAL A 93 -15.64 -11.00 0.94
C VAL A 93 -16.77 -11.93 1.39
N GLN A 94 -17.51 -12.54 0.45
CA GLN A 94 -18.66 -13.39 0.75
C GLN A 94 -18.30 -14.85 1.09
N PHE A 95 -17.07 -15.08 1.57
CA PHE A 95 -16.59 -16.41 1.95
C PHE A 95 -17.24 -16.91 3.25
N VAL A 96 -16.92 -16.21 4.35
CA VAL A 96 -17.47 -16.48 5.70
C VAL A 96 -18.53 -15.46 6.10
N ARG A 97 -18.78 -14.47 5.25
CA ARG A 97 -19.73 -13.36 5.45
C ARG A 97 -20.77 -13.33 4.33
N ARG A 98 -21.89 -12.64 4.54
CA ARG A 98 -22.90 -12.41 3.49
C ARG A 98 -22.80 -11.05 2.83
N SER A 99 -22.22 -10.08 3.52
CA SER A 99 -22.00 -8.74 2.96
C SER A 99 -20.71 -8.11 3.46
N SER A 100 -20.23 -7.09 2.75
CA SER A 100 -19.10 -6.28 3.24
C SER A 100 -19.37 -5.51 4.53
N PHE A 101 -20.64 -5.29 4.89
CA PHE A 101 -20.99 -4.55 6.11
C PHE A 101 -20.54 -5.26 7.38
N SER A 102 -20.64 -6.59 7.42
CA SER A 102 -20.19 -7.40 8.56
C SER A 102 -18.67 -7.55 8.65
N LEU A 103 -17.93 -7.20 7.59
CA LEU A 103 -16.48 -7.02 7.67
C LEU A 103 -16.16 -5.62 8.20
N HIS A 104 -16.86 -4.61 7.70
CA HIS A 104 -16.68 -3.21 8.12
C HIS A 104 -17.05 -2.95 9.58
N SER A 105 -17.92 -3.76 10.18
CA SER A 105 -18.30 -3.70 11.60
C SER A 105 -17.20 -4.21 12.54
N THR A 106 -16.27 -5.05 12.07
CA THR A 106 -15.27 -5.70 12.94
C THR A 106 -14.05 -4.85 13.22
N PHE A 107 -13.84 -3.81 12.43
CA PHE A 107 -12.64 -2.98 12.51
C PHE A 107 -12.64 -2.13 13.78
N LYS A 108 -11.53 -2.14 14.51
CA LYS A 108 -11.34 -1.37 15.74
C LYS A 108 -9.86 -1.09 16.02
N GLY A 109 -9.58 0.04 16.66
CA GLY A 109 -8.22 0.38 17.10
C GLY A 109 -7.24 0.56 15.94
N ARG A 110 -5.95 0.62 16.27
CA ARG A 110 -4.87 0.84 15.31
C ARG A 110 -3.75 -0.16 15.50
N GLY A 111 -3.05 -0.50 14.42
CA GLY A 111 -1.97 -1.48 14.48
C GLY A 111 -1.20 -1.64 13.19
N LEU A 112 -0.14 -2.44 13.27
CA LEU A 112 0.77 -2.73 12.18
C LEU A 112 0.40 -4.06 11.54
N VAL A 113 0.46 -4.11 10.21
CA VAL A 113 0.25 -5.31 9.42
C VAL A 113 1.51 -5.62 8.62
N PHE A 114 2.00 -6.84 8.76
CA PHE A 114 3.09 -7.39 7.95
C PHE A 114 2.58 -8.57 7.13
N CYS A 115 3.22 -8.83 5.99
CA CYS A 115 3.10 -10.10 5.30
C CYS A 115 4.42 -10.87 5.41
N ALA A 116 4.34 -12.18 5.64
CA ALA A 116 5.52 -13.01 5.78
C ALA A 116 5.31 -14.39 5.14
N GLY A 117 6.23 -14.75 4.24
CA GLY A 117 6.45 -16.13 3.81
C GLY A 117 7.80 -16.64 4.32
N ASN A 118 8.11 -17.90 4.05
CA ASN A 118 9.35 -18.57 4.44
C ASN A 118 10.59 -17.81 3.92
N GLY A 119 10.51 -17.22 2.72
CA GLY A 119 11.58 -16.41 2.13
C GLY A 119 11.72 -14.99 2.72
N GLN A 120 10.70 -14.52 3.45
CA GLN A 120 10.67 -13.19 4.07
C GLN A 120 10.86 -13.24 5.59
N PHE A 121 10.92 -14.44 6.16
CA PHE A 121 10.90 -14.67 7.61
C PHE A 121 11.98 -13.88 8.36
N GLU A 122 13.22 -13.94 7.92
CA GLU A 122 14.32 -13.21 8.56
C GLU A 122 14.10 -11.69 8.52
N PHE A 123 13.61 -11.14 7.40
CA PHE A 123 13.36 -9.71 7.28
C PHE A 123 12.24 -9.26 8.24
N VAL A 124 11.11 -9.98 8.28
CA VAL A 124 10.01 -9.61 9.18
C VAL A 124 10.42 -9.72 10.65
N VAL A 125 11.25 -10.71 11.02
CA VAL A 125 11.81 -10.81 12.37
C VAL A 125 12.67 -9.59 12.67
N THR A 126 13.59 -9.21 11.77
CA THR A 126 14.43 -8.03 11.94
C THR A 126 13.59 -6.76 12.10
N SER A 127 12.59 -6.56 11.24
CA SER A 127 11.73 -5.36 11.26
C SER A 127 10.88 -5.27 12.52
N ILE A 128 10.28 -6.37 12.98
CA ILE A 128 9.51 -6.40 14.23
C ILE A 128 10.43 -6.13 15.43
N GLN A 129 11.64 -6.70 15.47
CA GLN A 129 12.59 -6.46 16.57
C GLN A 129 13.15 -5.03 16.55
N ALA A 130 13.39 -4.45 15.38
CA ALA A 130 13.74 -3.04 15.25
C ALA A 130 12.66 -2.14 15.89
N LEU A 131 11.40 -2.42 15.59
CA LEU A 131 10.26 -1.67 16.14
C LEU A 131 10.08 -1.87 17.66
N ARG A 132 10.10 -3.12 18.12
CA ARG A 132 9.84 -3.47 19.53
C ARG A 132 11.02 -3.20 20.43
N SER A 133 12.20 -3.67 20.06
CA SER A 133 13.37 -3.68 20.94
C SER A 133 14.16 -2.38 20.87
N ARG A 134 14.17 -1.67 19.73
CA ARG A 134 14.92 -0.42 19.57
C ARG A 134 14.06 0.83 19.62
N LEU A 135 12.92 0.84 18.94
CA LEU A 135 12.00 1.98 18.91
C LEU A 135 10.95 1.96 20.02
N LYS A 136 10.81 0.84 20.74
CA LYS A 136 9.84 0.66 21.84
C LYS A 136 8.40 0.92 21.41
N SER A 137 8.07 0.66 20.15
CA SER A 137 6.71 0.83 19.64
C SER A 137 5.76 -0.13 20.34
N THR A 138 4.59 0.37 20.77
CA THR A 138 3.56 -0.42 21.47
C THR A 138 2.34 -0.71 20.59
N LEU A 139 2.40 -0.39 19.29
CA LEU A 139 1.31 -0.67 18.35
C LEU A 139 1.17 -2.18 18.16
N PRO A 140 -0.02 -2.78 18.34
CA PRO A 140 -0.22 -4.23 18.14
C PRO A 140 0.12 -4.65 16.70
N ILE A 141 0.58 -5.88 16.52
CA ILE A 141 1.06 -6.39 15.23
C ILE A 141 0.22 -7.60 14.80
N GLN A 142 -0.22 -7.60 13.55
CA GLN A 142 -0.80 -8.77 12.90
C GLN A 142 0.06 -9.15 11.69
N VAL A 143 0.53 -10.39 11.63
CA VAL A 143 1.30 -10.94 10.51
C VAL A 143 0.41 -11.85 9.69
N PHE A 144 0.37 -11.66 8.38
CA PHE A 144 -0.43 -12.45 7.45
C PHE A 144 0.45 -13.33 6.54
N HIS A 145 -0.03 -14.54 6.27
CA HIS A 145 0.55 -15.50 5.31
C HIS A 145 -0.58 -16.21 4.54
N MET A 146 -0.21 -17.07 3.57
CA MET A 146 -1.14 -17.83 2.73
C MET A 146 -0.95 -19.35 2.91
N GLY A 147 -1.44 -19.88 4.04
CA GLY A 147 -1.29 -21.30 4.39
C GLY A 147 0.11 -21.70 4.84
N ASP A 148 0.24 -22.94 5.30
CA ASP A 148 1.46 -23.47 5.92
C ASP A 148 2.63 -23.65 4.94
N GLY A 149 2.33 -23.76 3.64
CA GLY A 149 3.34 -23.79 2.58
C GLY A 149 4.03 -22.44 2.37
N ASP A 150 3.29 -21.35 2.58
CA ASP A 150 3.82 -19.98 2.48
C ASP A 150 4.68 -19.65 3.70
N LEU A 151 4.19 -19.91 4.92
CA LEU A 151 4.94 -19.73 6.16
C LEU A 151 4.79 -20.96 7.06
N SER A 152 5.90 -21.64 7.36
CA SER A 152 5.85 -22.91 8.10
C SER A 152 5.32 -22.73 9.54
N PRO A 153 4.64 -23.74 10.13
CA PRO A 153 4.13 -23.66 11.50
C PRO A 153 5.19 -23.27 12.53
N THR A 154 6.42 -23.81 12.42
CA THR A 154 7.55 -23.44 13.31
C THR A 154 7.88 -21.95 13.24
N ARG A 155 7.84 -21.35 12.04
CA ARG A 155 8.08 -19.91 11.85
C ARG A 155 6.90 -19.07 12.33
N GLN A 156 5.66 -19.53 12.12
CA GLN A 156 4.48 -18.88 12.69
C GLN A 156 4.58 -18.83 14.22
N ASP A 157 4.93 -19.94 14.86
CA ASP A 157 5.09 -20.04 16.31
C ASP A 157 6.24 -19.20 16.84
N TYR A 158 7.34 -19.10 16.08
CA TYR A 158 8.43 -18.18 16.39
C TYR A 158 7.91 -16.74 16.44
N LEU A 159 7.18 -16.28 15.42
CA LEU A 159 6.65 -14.91 15.38
C LEU A 159 5.69 -14.62 16.56
N ARG A 160 4.78 -15.55 16.87
CA ARG A 160 3.86 -15.43 18.03
C ARG A 160 4.60 -15.33 19.37
N GLN A 161 5.79 -15.93 19.47
CA GLN A 161 6.60 -15.91 20.70
C GLN A 161 7.40 -14.62 20.89
N MET A 162 7.59 -13.81 19.84
CA MET A 162 8.40 -12.59 19.92
C MET A 162 7.82 -11.56 20.89
N ALA A 163 6.49 -11.37 20.92
CA ALA A 163 5.78 -10.55 21.90
C ALA A 163 4.31 -11.00 22.04
N SER A 164 3.67 -10.66 23.17
CA SER A 164 2.31 -11.13 23.50
C SER A 164 1.20 -10.51 22.66
N ASP A 165 1.47 -9.39 21.99
CA ASP A 165 0.54 -8.63 21.16
C ASP A 165 0.80 -8.82 19.65
N ILE A 166 1.46 -9.94 19.29
CA ILE A 166 1.70 -10.37 17.91
C ILE A 166 0.77 -11.54 17.61
N GLU A 167 -0.09 -11.35 16.63
CA GLU A 167 -0.96 -12.39 16.10
C GLU A 167 -0.51 -12.78 14.69
N VAL A 168 -0.66 -14.06 14.33
CA VAL A 168 -0.28 -14.58 13.01
C VAL A 168 -1.49 -15.27 12.40
N PHE A 169 -1.94 -14.78 11.25
CA PHE A 169 -3.16 -15.20 10.56
C PHE A 169 -2.88 -15.73 9.17
N ASP A 170 -3.58 -16.80 8.81
CA ASP A 170 -3.73 -17.23 7.44
C ASP A 170 -4.86 -16.43 6.78
N VAL A 171 -4.53 -15.62 5.78
CA VAL A 171 -5.50 -14.77 5.08
C VAL A 171 -6.57 -15.61 4.36
N THR A 172 -6.25 -16.84 3.97
CA THR A 172 -7.16 -17.73 3.23
C THR A 172 -8.29 -18.28 4.11
N ASN A 173 -8.16 -18.20 5.43
CA ASN A 173 -9.23 -18.52 6.37
C ASN A 173 -10.23 -17.37 6.56
N ILE A 174 -9.91 -16.17 6.07
CA ILE A 174 -10.73 -14.96 6.25
C ILE A 174 -11.39 -14.53 4.94
N LEU A 175 -10.68 -14.70 3.81
CA LEU A 175 -11.09 -14.29 2.47
C LEU A 175 -10.92 -15.45 1.48
N ASP A 176 -11.80 -15.52 0.48
CA ASP A 176 -11.83 -16.64 -0.46
C ASP A 176 -10.64 -16.64 -1.44
N ASN A 177 -9.66 -17.51 -1.19
CA ASN A 177 -8.47 -17.57 -2.04
C ASN A 177 -8.73 -18.23 -3.42
N ASP A 178 -9.87 -18.92 -3.64
CA ASP A 178 -10.19 -19.45 -4.97
C ASP A 178 -10.36 -18.32 -6.00
N TYR A 179 -10.93 -17.19 -5.52
CA TYR A 179 -11.09 -15.98 -6.30
C TYR A 179 -9.83 -15.12 -6.32
N MET A 180 -9.18 -14.94 -5.17
CA MET A 180 -8.02 -14.04 -5.09
C MET A 180 -6.79 -14.63 -5.78
N ARG A 181 -6.57 -15.95 -5.67
CA ARG A 181 -5.36 -16.69 -6.06
C ARG A 181 -4.11 -15.86 -5.81
N LEU A 182 -3.92 -15.53 -4.54
CA LEU A 182 -2.86 -14.64 -4.08
C LEU A 182 -1.48 -15.24 -4.35
N GLY A 183 -0.52 -14.35 -4.56
CA GLY A 183 0.89 -14.67 -4.77
C GLY A 183 1.70 -13.39 -4.84
N GLY A 184 2.97 -13.46 -4.43
CA GLY A 184 3.88 -12.31 -4.43
C GLY A 184 3.31 -11.11 -3.67
N TRP A 185 3.35 -9.93 -4.28
CA TRP A 185 2.91 -8.67 -3.65
C TRP A 185 1.40 -8.52 -3.49
N ALA A 186 0.60 -9.34 -4.19
CA ALA A 186 -0.85 -9.20 -4.19
C ALA A 186 -1.48 -9.36 -2.80
N ILE A 187 -0.82 -10.06 -1.87
CA ILE A 187 -1.33 -10.28 -0.51
C ILE A 187 -1.48 -8.99 0.31
N LYS A 188 -0.65 -7.96 0.07
CA LYS A 188 -0.56 -6.77 0.93
C LYS A 188 -1.92 -6.09 1.18
N PRO A 189 -2.70 -5.68 0.15
CA PRO A 189 -4.01 -5.06 0.37
C PRO A 189 -5.02 -6.00 1.02
N PHE A 190 -4.96 -7.31 0.73
CA PHE A 190 -5.87 -8.28 1.36
C PHE A 190 -5.54 -8.53 2.83
N ALA A 191 -4.25 -8.51 3.22
CA ALA A 191 -3.84 -8.53 4.62
C ALA A 191 -4.35 -7.29 5.36
N MET A 192 -4.23 -6.11 4.75
CA MET A 192 -4.84 -4.89 5.31
C MET A 192 -6.35 -5.03 5.46
N LEU A 193 -7.06 -5.54 4.45
CA LEU A 193 -8.50 -5.74 4.49
C LEU A 193 -8.92 -6.74 5.59
N ALA A 194 -8.22 -7.86 5.70
CA ALA A 194 -8.48 -8.95 6.64
C ALA A 194 -8.12 -8.61 8.11
N SER A 195 -7.19 -7.67 8.33
CA SER A 195 -6.81 -7.24 9.68
C SER A 195 -7.98 -6.69 10.49
N SER A 196 -7.90 -6.80 11.82
CA SER A 196 -8.96 -6.28 12.70
C SER A 196 -8.85 -4.77 12.95
N PHE A 197 -7.77 -4.12 12.51
CA PHE A 197 -7.52 -2.71 12.81
C PHE A 197 -8.46 -1.78 12.04
N GLU A 198 -8.96 -0.74 12.68
CA GLU A 198 -9.62 0.37 11.99
C GLU A 198 -8.59 1.23 11.28
N GLU A 199 -7.55 1.65 11.98
CA GLU A 199 -6.43 2.39 11.41
C GLU A 199 -5.26 1.43 11.21
N VAL A 200 -5.14 0.91 9.99
CA VAL A 200 -4.12 -0.08 9.64
C VAL A 200 -2.92 0.63 9.01
N MET A 201 -1.72 0.23 9.45
CA MET A 201 -0.46 0.56 8.80
C MET A 201 0.16 -0.73 8.28
N PHE A 202 0.18 -0.91 6.97
CA PHE A 202 0.99 -1.96 6.36
C PHE A 202 2.47 -1.55 6.39
N VAL A 203 3.35 -2.52 6.65
CA VAL A 203 4.80 -2.38 6.63
C VAL A 203 5.42 -3.58 5.91
N ASP A 204 6.22 -3.33 4.89
CA ASP A 204 6.99 -4.36 4.19
C ASP A 204 7.96 -5.06 5.15
N ALA A 205 8.23 -6.34 4.90
CA ALA A 205 9.10 -7.14 5.76
C ALA A 205 10.52 -6.55 5.87
N ASP A 206 10.98 -5.78 4.88
CA ASP A 206 12.30 -5.15 4.84
C ASP A 206 12.26 -3.61 4.89
N ALA A 207 11.19 -3.06 5.49
CA ALA A 207 11.08 -1.65 5.81
C ALA A 207 11.46 -1.38 7.28
N TYR A 208 12.31 -0.38 7.49
CA TYR A 208 12.84 -0.02 8.81
C TYR A 208 12.59 1.43 9.15
N PHE A 209 12.54 1.75 10.44
CA PHE A 209 12.17 3.08 10.94
C PHE A 209 13.29 3.71 11.77
N LEU A 210 13.36 5.05 11.74
CA LEU A 210 14.19 5.90 12.60
C LEU A 210 13.38 6.57 13.73
N GLN A 211 12.05 6.57 13.62
CA GLN A 211 11.12 7.08 14.62
C GLN A 211 10.05 6.02 14.90
N ASP A 212 9.39 6.05 16.05
CA ASP A 212 8.22 5.19 16.29
C ASP A 212 7.16 5.42 15.20
N PRO A 213 6.73 4.39 14.45
CA PRO A 213 5.74 4.54 13.38
C PRO A 213 4.43 5.20 13.83
N ALA A 214 4.12 5.19 15.14
CA ALA A 214 2.93 5.85 15.68
C ALA A 214 2.81 7.34 15.29
N VAL A 215 3.93 8.01 14.98
CA VAL A 215 3.93 9.41 14.51
C VAL A 215 3.16 9.61 13.20
N LEU A 216 3.04 8.59 12.36
CA LEU A 216 2.33 8.69 11.07
C LEU A 216 0.81 8.79 11.23
N PHE A 217 0.23 8.29 12.33
CA PHE A 217 -1.18 8.51 12.63
C PHE A 217 -1.48 9.97 13.05
N GLN A 218 -0.44 10.76 13.32
CA GLN A 218 -0.53 12.19 13.64
C GLN A 218 -0.12 13.08 12.46
N ASP A 219 0.13 12.47 11.30
CA ASP A 219 0.40 13.22 10.08
C ASP A 219 -0.82 14.09 9.71
N PRO A 220 -0.65 15.40 9.47
CA PRO A 220 -1.78 16.28 9.13
C PRO A 220 -2.54 15.82 7.88
N GLY A 221 -1.84 15.24 6.90
CA GLY A 221 -2.45 14.67 5.71
C GLY A 221 -3.27 13.43 6.05
N TYR A 222 -2.73 12.50 6.85
CA TYR A 222 -3.49 11.34 7.32
C TYR A 222 -4.72 11.74 8.12
N LEU A 223 -4.63 12.72 9.03
CA LEU A 223 -5.78 13.20 9.80
C LEU A 223 -6.85 13.84 8.90
N ALA A 224 -6.44 14.52 7.81
CA ALA A 224 -7.35 15.16 6.88
C ALA A 224 -8.06 14.16 5.95
N THR A 225 -7.34 13.13 5.48
CA THR A 225 -7.86 12.23 4.45
C THR A 225 -8.15 10.83 4.95
N GLY A 226 -7.54 10.33 6.02
CA GLY A 226 -7.65 8.95 6.46
C GLY A 226 -6.89 7.95 5.59
N ALA A 227 -6.11 8.38 4.59
CA ALA A 227 -5.24 7.53 3.80
C ALA A 227 -3.96 8.28 3.40
N LEU A 228 -2.81 7.74 3.79
CA LEU A 228 -1.49 8.34 3.59
C LEU A 228 -0.57 7.37 2.83
N PHE A 229 -0.07 7.84 1.68
CA PHE A 229 0.82 7.11 0.78
C PHE A 229 2.17 7.82 0.64
N PHE A 230 3.19 7.13 0.11
CA PHE A 230 4.53 7.68 -0.03
C PHE A 230 4.99 7.67 -1.48
N TYR A 231 5.78 8.67 -1.85
CA TYR A 231 6.30 8.80 -3.20
C TYR A 231 7.46 7.85 -3.49
N ASP A 232 7.42 7.12 -4.61
CA ASP A 232 8.56 6.32 -5.09
C ASP A 232 9.72 7.23 -5.58
N ARG A 233 10.87 6.67 -5.94
CA ARG A 233 11.99 7.37 -6.57
C ARG A 233 11.53 7.98 -7.89
N THR A 234 12.00 9.19 -8.20
CA THR A 234 11.74 9.82 -9.49
C THR A 234 12.64 9.19 -10.56
N LEU A 235 12.18 8.09 -11.15
CA LEU A 235 12.92 7.29 -12.14
C LEU A 235 12.15 7.14 -13.45
N PHE A 236 12.88 6.91 -14.53
CA PHE A 236 12.33 6.61 -15.87
C PHE A 236 11.42 7.74 -16.42
N PRO A 237 11.95 8.96 -16.60
CA PRO A 237 11.18 10.05 -17.18
C PRO A 237 10.73 9.73 -18.61
N GLY A 238 9.62 10.31 -19.04
CA GLY A 238 9.03 10.08 -20.36
C GLY A 238 8.11 8.85 -20.45
N TRP A 239 8.02 8.03 -19.40
CA TRP A 239 7.09 6.90 -19.35
C TRP A 239 5.64 7.39 -19.32
N THR A 240 4.77 6.82 -20.17
CA THR A 240 3.35 7.25 -20.27
C THR A 240 2.33 6.14 -20.06
N LEU A 241 2.74 4.87 -20.05
CA LEU A 241 1.81 3.72 -20.04
C LEU A 241 0.78 3.80 -18.90
N GLY A 242 1.22 4.10 -17.68
CA GLY A 242 0.35 4.23 -16.51
C GLY A 242 -0.63 5.40 -16.63
N SER A 243 -0.15 6.60 -16.97
CA SER A 243 -1.00 7.79 -17.10
C SER A 243 -2.00 7.66 -18.26
N ASP A 244 -1.58 7.11 -19.39
CA ASP A 244 -2.43 6.93 -20.57
C ASP A 244 -3.51 5.88 -20.30
N TRP A 245 -3.15 4.80 -19.62
CA TRP A 245 -4.10 3.80 -19.16
C TRP A 245 -5.13 4.39 -18.21
N MET A 246 -4.72 5.19 -17.22
CA MET A 246 -5.63 5.84 -16.28
C MET A 246 -6.56 6.83 -16.97
N LYS A 247 -6.06 7.69 -17.87
CA LYS A 247 -6.89 8.62 -18.66
C LYS A 247 -7.94 7.89 -19.49
N SER A 248 -7.59 6.73 -20.03
CA SER A 248 -8.48 5.94 -20.90
C SER A 248 -9.51 5.13 -20.12
N ASN A 249 -9.19 4.71 -18.89
CA ASN A 249 -10.00 3.76 -18.13
C ASN A 249 -10.72 4.37 -16.93
N ILE A 250 -10.30 5.52 -16.41
CA ILE A 250 -10.92 6.13 -15.23
C ILE A 250 -11.68 7.37 -15.67
N PRO A 251 -13.04 7.33 -15.69
CA PRO A 251 -13.83 8.41 -16.31
C PRO A 251 -13.70 9.77 -15.64
N VAL A 252 -13.40 9.78 -14.34
CA VAL A 252 -13.24 11.00 -13.55
C VAL A 252 -12.09 10.78 -12.58
N LEU A 253 -11.02 11.54 -12.77
CA LEU A 253 -9.82 11.58 -11.96
C LEU A 253 -9.87 12.79 -11.00
N SER A 254 -9.15 12.71 -9.88
CA SER A 254 -9.02 13.82 -8.95
C SER A 254 -8.08 14.91 -9.47
N SER A 255 -8.02 16.04 -8.76
CA SER A 255 -7.07 17.12 -9.06
C SER A 255 -5.60 16.72 -8.81
N PHE A 256 -5.34 15.68 -8.01
CA PHE A 256 -3.99 15.20 -7.74
C PHE A 256 -3.35 14.61 -9.00
N THR A 257 -4.09 13.82 -9.78
CA THR A 257 -3.50 13.11 -10.92
C THR A 257 -2.88 14.09 -11.91
N ARG A 258 -3.51 15.25 -12.14
CA ARG A 258 -3.00 16.30 -13.02
C ARG A 258 -1.60 16.81 -12.63
N ILE A 259 -1.34 16.91 -11.33
CA ILE A 259 -0.10 17.48 -10.80
C ILE A 259 0.92 16.41 -10.39
N SER A 260 0.55 15.12 -10.48
CA SER A 260 1.42 14.01 -10.13
C SER A 260 2.64 13.91 -11.06
N ARG A 261 3.70 13.28 -10.57
CA ARG A 261 4.94 13.10 -11.34
C ARG A 261 4.70 12.18 -12.53
N MET A 262 3.87 11.15 -12.38
CA MET A 262 3.51 10.21 -13.44
C MET A 262 2.81 10.93 -14.60
N PHE A 263 1.79 11.75 -14.34
CA PHE A 263 1.06 12.47 -15.41
C PHE A 263 1.90 13.57 -16.05
N ARG A 264 2.84 14.15 -15.29
CA ARG A 264 3.86 15.09 -15.81
C ARG A 264 5.06 14.38 -16.45
N ARG A 265 4.99 13.06 -16.63
CA ARG A 265 6.03 12.23 -17.28
C ARG A 265 7.40 12.35 -16.63
N LYS A 266 7.45 12.69 -15.34
CA LYS A 266 8.70 12.78 -14.57
C LYS A 266 9.12 11.42 -14.03
N THR A 267 8.19 10.48 -13.89
CA THR A 267 8.50 9.13 -13.42
C THR A 267 7.53 8.07 -13.96
N ALA A 268 7.99 6.82 -14.02
CA ALA A 268 7.12 5.66 -14.27
C ALA A 268 6.35 5.18 -13.03
N HIS A 269 6.81 5.52 -11.81
CA HIS A 269 6.22 5.02 -10.55
C HIS A 269 5.95 6.18 -9.60
N GLU A 270 4.69 6.36 -9.21
CA GLU A 270 4.30 7.42 -8.29
C GLU A 270 4.46 6.97 -6.84
N GLN A 271 4.05 5.75 -6.53
CA GLN A 271 3.89 5.28 -5.15
C GLN A 271 4.95 4.26 -4.73
N GLU A 272 5.49 4.42 -3.52
CA GLU A 272 6.19 3.39 -2.77
C GLU A 272 5.21 2.77 -1.75
N SER A 273 5.01 1.44 -1.82
CA SER A 273 4.03 0.72 -0.99
C SER A 273 4.64 -0.04 0.20
N GLY A 274 5.92 0.18 0.50
CA GLY A 274 6.59 -0.38 1.67
C GLY A 274 5.98 0.04 3.00
N VAL A 275 5.31 1.19 3.04
CA VAL A 275 4.44 1.60 4.15
C VAL A 275 3.16 2.22 3.57
N VAL A 276 2.01 1.76 4.04
CA VAL A 276 0.69 2.27 3.61
C VAL A 276 -0.21 2.43 4.82
N LEU A 277 -0.80 3.62 5.01
CA LEU A 277 -1.71 3.89 6.12
C LEU A 277 -3.13 4.13 5.61
N ILE A 278 -4.11 3.41 6.16
CA ILE A 278 -5.52 3.54 5.80
C ILE A 278 -6.39 3.46 7.06
N ASN A 279 -7.27 4.44 7.28
CA ASN A 279 -8.42 4.31 8.17
C ASN A 279 -9.52 3.56 7.40
N LYS A 280 -9.66 2.27 7.66
CA LYS A 280 -10.66 1.40 7.02
C LYS A 280 -12.09 1.75 7.38
N LYS A 281 -12.34 2.53 8.45
CA LYS A 281 -13.71 2.95 8.76
C LYS A 281 -14.22 4.00 7.78
N THR A 282 -13.33 4.90 7.35
CA THR A 282 -13.66 6.02 6.45
C THR A 282 -13.20 5.82 5.01
N ARG A 283 -12.26 4.89 4.77
CA ARG A 283 -11.66 4.58 3.45
C ARG A 283 -11.77 3.12 3.05
N PHE A 284 -12.86 2.49 3.44
CA PHE A 284 -13.11 1.09 3.18
C PHE A 284 -13.19 0.78 1.69
N LEU A 285 -13.87 1.62 0.92
CA LEU A 285 -14.19 1.33 -0.48
C LEU A 285 -12.98 1.55 -1.38
N GLY A 286 -12.08 2.48 -1.03
CA GLY A 286 -10.79 2.65 -1.68
C GLY A 286 -9.92 1.43 -1.49
N LEU A 287 -9.85 0.88 -0.27
CA LEU A 287 -9.14 -0.37 -0.01
C LEU A 287 -9.78 -1.56 -0.75
N MET A 288 -11.11 -1.62 -0.86
CA MET A 288 -11.81 -2.64 -1.65
C MET A 288 -11.47 -2.54 -3.14
N GLY A 289 -11.40 -1.33 -3.70
CA GLY A 289 -10.95 -1.09 -5.07
C GLY A 289 -9.48 -1.50 -5.27
N THR A 290 -8.60 -1.17 -4.33
CA THR A 290 -7.20 -1.67 -4.34
C THR A 290 -7.14 -3.19 -4.31
N CYS A 291 -7.93 -3.86 -3.45
CA CYS A 291 -8.01 -5.31 -3.43
C CYS A 291 -8.49 -5.86 -4.78
N LYS A 292 -9.50 -5.23 -5.40
CA LYS A 292 -10.00 -5.64 -6.71
C LYS A 292 -8.92 -5.60 -7.77
N MET A 293 -8.11 -4.55 -7.82
CA MET A 293 -6.97 -4.46 -8.75
C MET A 293 -5.89 -5.53 -8.51
N ASN A 294 -5.77 -6.05 -7.29
CA ASN A 294 -4.82 -7.12 -6.94
C ASN A 294 -5.45 -8.53 -6.95
N GLY A 295 -6.75 -8.63 -7.24
CA GLY A 295 -7.43 -9.89 -7.48
C GLY A 295 -6.87 -10.56 -8.74
N LYS A 296 -6.91 -11.89 -8.78
CA LYS A 296 -6.25 -12.69 -9.82
C LYS A 296 -6.38 -12.11 -11.23
N TRP A 297 -7.61 -11.87 -11.68
CA TRP A 297 -7.89 -11.55 -13.07
C TRP A 297 -7.42 -10.15 -13.42
N GLU A 298 -7.81 -9.17 -12.62
CA GLU A 298 -7.40 -7.78 -12.76
C GLU A 298 -5.87 -7.64 -12.71
N ARG A 299 -5.24 -8.31 -11.74
CA ARG A 299 -3.78 -8.35 -11.55
C ARG A 299 -3.06 -8.93 -12.76
N ASP A 300 -3.37 -10.18 -13.10
CA ASP A 300 -2.61 -10.98 -14.08
C ASP A 300 -2.85 -10.47 -15.51
N LEU A 301 -4.07 -9.98 -15.81
CA LEU A 301 -4.42 -9.57 -17.17
C LEU A 301 -4.10 -8.10 -17.45
N VAL A 302 -4.13 -7.22 -16.44
CA VAL A 302 -4.02 -5.77 -16.63
C VAL A 302 -3.07 -5.12 -15.63
N SER A 303 -3.41 -5.06 -14.34
CA SER A 303 -2.77 -4.15 -13.38
C SER A 303 -1.26 -4.32 -13.29
N TYR A 304 -0.74 -5.56 -13.24
CA TYR A 304 0.71 -5.81 -13.16
C TYR A 304 1.41 -5.77 -14.52
N LYS A 305 0.67 -5.62 -15.62
CA LYS A 305 1.23 -5.32 -16.95
C LYS A 305 1.37 -3.81 -17.20
N ILE A 306 0.55 -3.01 -16.53
CA ILE A 306 0.56 -1.55 -16.62
C ILE A 306 1.48 -0.95 -15.56
N PHE A 307 1.41 -1.48 -14.34
CA PHE A 307 2.13 -1.00 -13.16
C PHE A 307 3.14 -2.04 -12.67
N HIS A 308 4.16 -1.57 -11.94
CA HIS A 308 5.12 -2.46 -11.31
C HIS A 308 4.55 -3.00 -10.01
N GLY A 309 3.83 -4.11 -10.11
CA GLY A 309 3.26 -4.79 -8.95
C GLY A 309 2.10 -4.03 -8.31
N ASP A 310 1.99 -4.14 -7.00
CA ASP A 310 0.89 -3.58 -6.20
C ASP A 310 0.99 -2.07 -6.02
N LYS A 311 2.17 -1.46 -6.19
CA LYS A 311 2.45 -0.13 -5.63
C LYS A 311 1.44 0.94 -6.07
N GLU A 312 1.17 1.01 -7.37
CA GLU A 312 0.25 2.00 -7.94
C GLU A 312 -1.22 1.67 -7.66
N THR A 313 -1.55 0.40 -7.38
CA THR A 313 -2.95 -0.04 -7.19
C THR A 313 -3.61 0.58 -5.96
N PHE A 314 -2.83 1.03 -4.97
CA PHE A 314 -3.34 1.69 -3.78
C PHE A 314 -4.01 3.02 -4.15
N TRP A 315 -3.27 3.99 -4.69
CA TRP A 315 -3.87 5.26 -5.07
C TRP A 315 -4.78 5.17 -6.29
N VAL A 316 -4.49 4.29 -7.26
CA VAL A 316 -5.36 4.09 -8.43
C VAL A 316 -6.72 3.50 -8.03
N GLY A 317 -6.77 2.56 -7.08
CA GLY A 317 -8.03 2.05 -6.54
C GLY A 317 -8.86 3.14 -5.87
N PHE A 318 -8.21 4.06 -5.14
CA PHE A 318 -8.85 5.21 -4.53
C PHE A 318 -9.36 6.22 -5.58
N GLU A 319 -8.62 6.45 -6.66
CA GLU A 319 -9.05 7.25 -7.82
C GLU A 319 -10.28 6.64 -8.50
N MET A 320 -10.29 5.32 -8.69
CA MET A 320 -11.41 4.58 -9.31
C MET A 320 -12.70 4.78 -8.52
N VAL A 321 -12.67 4.82 -7.19
CA VAL A 321 -13.87 5.02 -6.34
C VAL A 321 -14.03 6.45 -5.82
N GLN A 322 -13.13 7.36 -6.17
CA GLN A 322 -13.07 8.74 -5.68
C GLN A 322 -13.11 8.84 -4.15
N GLU A 323 -12.33 8.04 -3.45
CA GLU A 323 -12.09 8.24 -2.02
C GLU A 323 -10.86 9.12 -1.78
N PRO A 324 -10.93 10.07 -0.81
CA PRO A 324 -9.80 10.91 -0.46
C PRO A 324 -8.59 10.10 0.00
N TYR A 325 -7.42 10.50 -0.50
CA TYR A 325 -6.11 10.07 -0.05
C TYR A 325 -5.14 11.24 -0.15
N VAL A 326 -3.95 11.09 0.42
CA VAL A 326 -2.87 12.07 0.26
C VAL A 326 -1.52 11.36 0.18
N PHE A 327 -0.63 11.91 -0.62
CA PHE A 327 0.77 11.53 -0.57
C PHE A 327 1.50 12.36 0.48
N MET A 328 2.45 11.73 1.18
CA MET A 328 3.38 12.39 2.08
C MET A 328 3.98 13.61 1.39
N ARG A 329 3.99 14.75 2.08
CA ARG A 329 4.47 16.02 1.52
C ARG A 329 5.89 15.91 0.95
N ASN A 330 6.73 15.09 1.57
CA ASN A 330 8.12 14.88 1.18
C ASN A 330 8.27 13.72 0.20
N TYR A 331 9.06 13.93 -0.86
CA TYR A 331 9.43 12.89 -1.82
C TYR A 331 10.45 11.89 -1.24
N GLY A 332 10.47 10.67 -1.79
CA GLY A 332 11.44 9.64 -1.41
C GLY A 332 12.88 10.06 -1.71
N GLY A 333 13.78 9.91 -0.73
CA GLY A 333 15.21 10.18 -0.80
C GLY A 333 16.06 8.91 -0.64
N VAL A 334 17.30 9.08 -0.21
CA VAL A 334 18.24 7.97 0.04
C VAL A 334 18.82 8.06 1.45
N ILE A 335 19.10 6.91 2.05
CA ILE A 335 19.84 6.75 3.30
C ILE A 335 20.93 5.68 3.13
N GLY A 336 22.13 5.95 3.63
CA GLY A 336 23.24 5.02 3.56
C GLY A 336 24.59 5.71 3.72
N GLU A 337 25.48 5.44 2.78
CA GLU A 337 26.88 5.86 2.80
C GLU A 337 27.20 6.84 1.67
N LEU A 338 28.28 7.60 1.81
CA LEU A 338 28.79 8.41 0.70
C LEU A 338 29.27 7.52 -0.44
N ARG A 339 29.08 7.99 -1.66
CA ARG A 339 29.67 7.37 -2.83
C ARG A 339 31.21 7.53 -2.77
N PRO A 340 32.01 6.46 -2.92
CA PRO A 340 33.47 6.53 -2.74
C PRO A 340 34.19 7.55 -3.65
N ASP A 341 33.68 7.75 -4.86
CA ASP A 341 34.20 8.65 -5.89
C ASP A 341 33.48 10.02 -5.92
N ASN A 342 32.46 10.24 -5.07
CA ASN A 342 31.69 11.49 -5.05
C ASN A 342 31.06 11.74 -3.66
N ASP A 343 31.69 12.61 -2.88
CA ASP A 343 31.22 13.02 -1.54
C ASP A 343 29.94 13.87 -1.55
N LYS A 344 29.44 14.25 -2.74
CA LYS A 344 28.15 14.93 -2.94
C LYS A 344 27.02 13.98 -3.31
N SER A 345 27.26 12.66 -3.20
CA SER A 345 26.28 11.63 -3.49
C SER A 345 26.18 10.63 -2.33
N VAL A 346 24.95 10.23 -2.01
CA VAL A 346 24.66 9.18 -1.02
C VAL A 346 24.08 7.98 -1.75
N CYS A 347 24.53 6.79 -1.37
CA CYS A 347 24.08 5.52 -1.94
C CYS A 347 23.48 4.64 -0.86
N GLY A 348 22.38 3.96 -1.18
CA GLY A 348 21.75 3.02 -0.28
C GLY A 348 20.26 2.87 -0.49
N ALA A 349 19.55 2.75 0.63
CA ALA A 349 18.14 2.40 0.66
C ALA A 349 17.24 3.62 0.44
N GLN A 350 16.00 3.38 0.03
CA GLN A 350 15.04 4.44 -0.28
C GLN A 350 14.43 5.00 0.99
N LEU A 351 14.78 6.24 1.33
CA LEU A 351 14.35 6.92 2.54
C LEU A 351 13.05 7.68 2.31
N HIS A 352 12.22 7.74 3.34
CA HIS A 352 11.06 8.62 3.43
C HIS A 352 11.11 9.45 4.72
N GLN A 353 10.58 10.66 4.65
CA GLN A 353 10.58 11.63 5.74
C GLN A 353 9.19 11.79 6.35
N ASP A 354 9.13 12.28 7.59
CA ASP A 354 7.89 12.77 8.19
C ASP A 354 7.44 14.11 7.58
N TYR A 355 6.25 14.62 7.92
CA TYR A 355 5.75 15.91 7.40
C TYR A 355 6.63 17.13 7.75
N ARG A 356 7.55 17.00 8.70
CA ARG A 356 8.52 18.03 9.10
C ARG A 356 9.84 17.92 8.35
N GLY A 357 9.97 16.96 7.44
CA GLY A 357 11.19 16.73 6.67
C GLY A 357 12.30 16.02 7.44
N ARG A 358 11.99 15.34 8.55
CA ARG A 358 12.98 14.52 9.27
C ARG A 358 12.97 13.08 8.74
N PRO A 359 14.13 12.40 8.65
CA PRO A 359 14.20 10.98 8.29
C PRO A 359 13.24 10.15 9.16
N LEU A 360 12.46 9.28 8.53
CA LEU A 360 11.42 8.52 9.23
C LEU A 360 11.55 7.02 9.01
N TRP A 361 11.54 6.55 7.77
CA TRP A 361 11.59 5.14 7.46
C TRP A 361 12.22 4.91 6.10
N TRP A 362 12.76 3.72 5.84
CA TRP A 362 13.30 3.38 4.53
C TRP A 362 12.91 1.98 4.08
N ASN A 363 12.83 1.77 2.76
CA ASN A 363 12.61 0.48 2.13
C ASN A 363 13.87 -0.02 1.41
N GLY A 364 13.99 -1.34 1.26
CA GLY A 364 15.03 -1.99 0.46
C GLY A 364 16.06 -2.78 1.28
N GLY A 365 15.81 -3.00 2.58
CA GLY A 365 16.69 -3.81 3.41
C GLY A 365 17.85 -3.06 4.08
N LEU A 366 18.79 -3.83 4.60
CA LEU A 366 20.03 -3.35 5.24
C LEU A 366 21.28 -3.54 4.36
N TYR A 367 21.09 -3.97 3.11
CA TYR A 367 22.15 -4.35 2.18
C TYR A 367 22.30 -3.34 1.06
N ARG A 368 23.52 -3.19 0.54
CA ARG A 368 23.79 -2.26 -0.57
C ARG A 368 22.98 -2.62 -1.81
N ASN A 369 22.90 -3.90 -2.14
CA ASN A 369 22.03 -4.38 -3.21
C ASN A 369 21.61 -5.83 -2.93
N LYS A 370 20.43 -5.99 -2.31
CA LYS A 370 19.86 -7.31 -2.01
C LYS A 370 19.54 -8.14 -3.26
N ASN A 371 19.34 -7.50 -4.40
CA ASN A 371 18.90 -8.15 -5.64
C ASN A 371 20.08 -8.57 -6.55
N SER A 372 21.29 -8.04 -6.32
CA SER A 372 22.48 -8.41 -7.10
C SER A 372 23.32 -9.53 -6.46
N GLY A 373 22.84 -10.12 -5.36
CA GLY A 373 23.58 -11.14 -4.61
C GLY A 373 24.76 -10.59 -3.80
N VAL A 374 24.94 -9.27 -3.76
CA VAL A 374 25.98 -8.61 -2.95
C VAL A 374 25.42 -8.32 -1.55
N TYR A 375 25.54 -9.30 -0.66
CA TYR A 375 25.12 -9.21 0.74
C TYR A 375 26.13 -8.45 1.61
N ARG A 376 26.44 -7.21 1.22
CA ARG A 376 27.22 -6.28 2.04
C ARG A 376 26.27 -5.33 2.75
N TYR A 377 26.31 -5.32 4.09
CA TYR A 377 25.56 -4.35 4.89
C TYR A 377 25.95 -2.91 4.51
N LEU A 378 24.95 -2.03 4.48
CA LEU A 378 25.13 -0.59 4.36
C LEU A 378 25.64 -0.03 5.69
N HIS A 379 26.49 0.99 5.60
CA HIS A 379 26.77 1.86 6.74
C HIS A 379 25.85 3.08 6.66
N PHE A 380 24.98 3.26 7.64
CA PHE A 380 23.98 4.33 7.66
C PHE A 380 24.55 5.55 8.38
N ASP A 381 25.11 6.48 7.61
CA ASP A 381 25.69 7.73 8.12
C ASP A 381 25.03 8.97 7.55
N TYR A 382 24.60 8.87 6.30
CA TYR A 382 24.21 10.00 5.47
C TYR A 382 22.83 9.77 4.86
N TRP A 383 22.17 10.87 4.55
CA TRP A 383 20.93 10.84 3.82
C TRP A 383 20.73 12.10 2.96
N MET A 384 19.89 11.97 1.94
CA MET A 384 19.52 13.07 1.06
C MET A 384 18.03 12.98 0.73
N THR A 385 17.41 14.14 0.51
CA THR A 385 16.03 14.24 0.01
C THR A 385 16.01 14.02 -1.50
N GLY A 386 15.07 13.25 -2.03
CA GLY A 386 14.87 13.12 -3.49
C GLY A 386 14.33 14.37 -4.17
N GLY A 387 13.97 15.40 -3.38
CA GLY A 387 13.55 16.68 -3.91
C GLY A 387 13.92 17.87 -3.04
N GLY A 388 14.61 18.86 -3.63
CA GLY A 388 14.96 20.16 -3.07
C GLY A 388 13.77 21.03 -2.65
N ASP A 389 14.04 22.22 -2.10
CA ASP A 389 13.12 23.07 -1.32
C ASP A 389 11.67 23.13 -1.85
N GLN A 390 10.82 22.34 -1.19
CA GLN A 390 9.52 21.84 -1.64
C GLN A 390 8.37 22.85 -1.52
N LYS A 391 8.44 24.00 -2.19
CA LYS A 391 7.31 24.94 -2.17
C LYS A 391 6.44 24.86 -3.42
N HIS A 392 6.97 24.62 -4.63
CA HIS A 392 6.18 24.73 -5.87
C HIS A 392 6.56 23.75 -7.02
N ARG A 393 7.23 22.62 -6.71
CA ARG A 393 7.75 21.58 -7.64
C ARG A 393 6.80 21.02 -8.70
N GLU A 394 5.51 21.21 -8.51
CA GLU A 394 4.47 20.49 -9.25
C GLU A 394 4.06 21.15 -10.59
N ARG A 395 4.75 22.21 -11.03
CA ARG A 395 4.18 23.15 -12.01
C ARG A 395 4.85 23.22 -13.40
N ASP A 396 6.01 22.63 -13.59
CA ASP A 396 6.70 22.59 -14.90
C ASP A 396 6.33 21.33 -15.72
N THR A 397 5.59 21.50 -16.82
CA THR A 397 5.12 20.39 -17.66
C THR A 397 5.34 20.69 -19.14
N ASP A 398 5.59 19.65 -19.93
CA ASP A 398 5.64 19.74 -21.39
C ASP A 398 4.31 19.35 -22.05
N ASP A 399 3.31 18.97 -21.23
CA ASP A 399 1.93 18.76 -21.67
C ASP A 399 1.24 20.13 -21.91
N PRO A 400 0.84 20.46 -23.15
CA PRO A 400 0.25 21.77 -23.48
C PRO A 400 -1.11 22.06 -22.83
N GLU A 401 -1.86 21.03 -22.43
CA GLU A 401 -3.14 21.20 -21.74
C GLU A 401 -2.89 21.51 -20.27
N VAL A 402 -2.07 20.69 -19.61
CA VAL A 402 -1.71 20.88 -18.20
C VAL A 402 -0.98 22.22 -18.02
N LEU A 403 -0.12 22.61 -18.96
CA LEU A 403 0.58 23.90 -18.92
C LEU A 403 -0.39 25.09 -18.98
N ARG A 404 -1.39 25.06 -19.87
CA ARG A 404 -2.38 26.14 -19.98
C ARG A 404 -3.17 26.32 -18.67
N GLU A 405 -3.54 25.22 -18.02
CA GLU A 405 -4.25 25.26 -16.75
C GLU A 405 -3.38 25.81 -15.61
N ILE A 406 -2.12 25.36 -15.51
CA ILE A 406 -1.17 25.87 -14.51
C ILE A 406 -0.94 27.38 -14.68
N LEU A 407 -0.75 27.84 -15.92
CA LEU A 407 -0.58 29.27 -16.20
C LEU A 407 -1.82 30.07 -15.79
N SER A 408 -3.03 29.54 -16.03
CA SER A 408 -4.29 30.14 -15.58
C SER A 408 -4.39 30.22 -14.05
N GLU A 409 -4.10 29.13 -13.34
CA GLU A 409 -4.14 29.06 -11.87
C GLU A 409 -3.17 30.06 -11.22
N LEU A 410 -1.98 30.20 -11.79
CA LEU A 410 -0.95 31.11 -11.30
C LEU A 410 -1.10 32.55 -11.80
N ARG A 411 -2.06 32.80 -12.70
CA ARG A 411 -2.21 34.09 -13.40
C ARG A 411 -0.91 34.51 -14.12
N LEU A 412 -0.27 33.54 -14.76
CA LEU A 412 0.93 33.74 -15.57
C LEU A 412 0.58 33.73 -17.06
N SER A 413 1.34 34.49 -17.84
CA SER A 413 1.16 34.63 -19.30
C SER A 413 1.99 33.63 -20.11
N SER A 414 3.09 33.11 -19.55
CA SER A 414 3.95 32.14 -20.23
C SER A 414 4.66 31.19 -19.25
N LYS A 415 5.11 30.04 -19.78
CA LYS A 415 5.87 29.01 -19.06
C LYS A 415 7.16 29.56 -18.43
N ASP A 416 7.78 30.56 -19.06
CA ASP A 416 9.04 31.15 -18.58
C ASP A 416 8.89 31.90 -17.25
N GLN A 417 7.66 32.27 -16.88
CA GLN A 417 7.36 32.91 -15.60
C GLN A 417 7.15 31.91 -14.46
N ILE A 418 7.10 30.60 -14.75
CA ILE A 418 7.03 29.57 -13.72
C ILE A 418 8.41 29.50 -13.03
N PRO A 419 8.50 29.69 -11.68
CA PRO A 419 9.76 29.61 -10.97
C PRO A 419 10.47 28.28 -11.26
N LYS A 420 11.66 28.35 -11.87
CA LYS A 420 12.53 27.19 -12.10
C LYS A 420 13.20 26.83 -10.79
N GLU A 421 12.72 25.76 -10.15
CA GLU A 421 13.36 25.22 -8.96
C GLU A 421 14.72 24.58 -9.32
N PRO A 422 15.69 24.52 -8.38
CA PRO A 422 16.97 23.88 -8.61
C PRO A 422 16.80 22.47 -9.19
N LYS A 423 17.65 22.12 -10.16
CA LYS A 423 17.65 20.80 -10.82
C LYS A 423 17.57 19.70 -9.77
N ASP A 424 16.67 18.76 -9.99
CA ASP A 424 16.39 17.66 -9.07
C ASP A 424 17.63 16.88 -8.69
N ALA A 425 17.50 16.19 -7.55
CA ALA A 425 18.45 15.15 -7.22
C ALA A 425 18.32 14.02 -8.26
N ASP A 426 19.43 13.65 -8.87
CA ASP A 426 19.48 12.68 -9.96
C ASP A 426 19.77 11.30 -9.39
N TRP A 427 18.89 10.34 -9.69
CA TRP A 427 19.01 8.97 -9.22
C TRP A 427 19.84 8.15 -10.20
N ASP A 428 20.99 7.67 -9.74
CA ASP A 428 21.72 6.59 -10.39
C ASP A 428 21.11 5.26 -9.93
N PHE A 429 20.21 4.70 -10.76
CA PHE A 429 19.49 3.48 -10.43
C PHE A 429 20.42 2.27 -10.28
N GLY A 430 21.45 2.16 -11.14
CA GLY A 430 22.36 1.02 -11.15
C GLY A 430 23.15 0.90 -9.85
N GLU A 431 23.60 2.05 -9.33
CA GLU A 431 24.36 2.12 -8.08
C GLU A 431 23.49 2.40 -6.85
N SER A 432 22.18 2.63 -7.03
CA SER A 432 21.25 3.10 -5.99
C SER A 432 21.78 4.33 -5.24
N CYS A 433 22.26 5.31 -6.00
CA CYS A 433 22.81 6.56 -5.50
C CYS A 433 21.93 7.75 -5.88
N LEU A 434 21.94 8.78 -5.04
CA LEU A 434 21.32 10.07 -5.30
C LEU A 434 22.40 11.15 -5.28
N ALA A 435 22.39 12.06 -6.24
CA ALA A 435 23.30 13.21 -6.32
C ALA A 435 22.51 14.51 -6.54
N GLY A 436 23.08 15.67 -6.20
CA GLY A 436 22.48 16.98 -6.53
C GLY A 436 21.56 17.58 -5.46
N ALA A 437 21.18 16.81 -4.44
CA ALA A 437 20.58 17.34 -3.21
C ALA A 437 21.64 17.64 -2.13
N ARG A 438 21.22 18.29 -1.04
CA ARG A 438 22.08 18.48 0.14
C ARG A 438 22.34 17.12 0.81
N VAL A 439 23.61 16.79 1.00
CA VAL A 439 24.04 15.67 1.86
C VAL A 439 23.84 16.07 3.32
N ASN A 440 23.12 15.24 4.07
CA ASN A 440 22.88 15.42 5.49
C ASN A 440 23.50 14.28 6.28
N LEU A 441 24.00 14.59 7.47
CA LEU A 441 24.41 13.58 8.45
C LEU A 441 23.20 13.13 9.26
N LEU A 442 23.11 11.83 9.51
CA LEU A 442 22.25 11.31 10.56
C LEU A 442 22.77 11.76 11.93
N THR A 443 21.88 12.03 12.86
CA THR A 443 22.24 12.27 14.25
C THR A 443 22.89 11.02 14.86
N GLN A 444 23.67 11.17 15.92
CA GLN A 444 24.31 10.03 16.58
C GLN A 444 23.30 8.95 17.01
N ARG A 445 22.11 9.38 17.47
CA ARG A 445 21.01 8.47 17.83
C ARG A 445 20.50 7.69 16.62
N GLU A 446 20.25 8.35 15.49
CA GLU A 446 19.78 7.71 14.26
C GLU A 446 20.83 6.74 13.69
N LYS A 447 22.12 7.11 13.73
CA LYS A 447 23.22 6.23 13.32
C LYS A 447 23.28 4.97 14.17
N THR A 448 23.26 5.12 15.49
CA THR A 448 23.27 3.97 16.42
C THR A 448 22.06 3.08 16.18
N LEU A 449 20.90 3.66 15.93
CA LEU A 449 19.66 2.92 15.66
C LEU A 449 19.75 2.14 14.34
N ALA A 450 20.02 2.81 13.22
CA ALA A 450 20.03 2.19 11.90
C ALA A 450 21.12 1.12 11.76
N ASN A 451 22.34 1.41 12.23
CA ASN A 451 23.43 0.44 12.16
C ASN A 451 23.25 -0.69 13.20
N GLY A 452 22.51 -0.46 14.29
CA GLY A 452 22.14 -1.50 15.25
C GLY A 452 21.20 -2.57 14.67
N TYR A 453 20.40 -2.24 13.66
CA TYR A 453 19.53 -3.22 12.99
C TYR A 453 20.32 -4.33 12.28
N VAL A 454 21.58 -4.07 11.92
CA VAL A 454 22.47 -5.09 11.34
C VAL A 454 22.75 -6.23 12.32
N GLY A 455 22.88 -5.93 13.62
CA GLY A 455 23.05 -6.97 14.66
C GLY A 455 21.82 -7.87 14.74
N ILE A 456 20.64 -7.23 14.79
CA ILE A 456 19.34 -7.93 14.81
C ILE A 456 19.20 -8.84 13.57
N ASP A 457 19.54 -8.34 12.38
CA ASP A 457 19.41 -9.11 11.13
C ASP A 457 20.32 -10.35 11.11
N ARG A 458 21.53 -10.24 11.68
CA ARG A 458 22.44 -11.39 11.79
C ARG A 458 21.84 -12.50 12.64
N VAL A 459 21.25 -12.15 13.79
CA VAL A 459 20.60 -13.12 14.68
C VAL A 459 19.36 -13.72 14.02
N ALA A 460 18.50 -12.90 13.42
CA ALA A 460 17.31 -13.37 12.71
C ALA A 460 17.65 -14.38 11.59
N ARG A 461 18.73 -14.14 10.84
CA ARG A 461 19.23 -15.05 9.81
C ARG A 461 19.86 -16.32 10.36
N GLU A 462 20.52 -16.25 11.51
CA GLU A 462 21.02 -17.45 12.18
C GLU A 462 19.87 -18.33 12.66
N ASP A 463 18.87 -17.73 13.31
CA ASP A 463 17.66 -18.41 13.75
C ASP A 463 16.91 -19.04 12.58
N ASN A 464 16.77 -18.34 11.45
CA ASN A 464 16.14 -18.88 10.24
C ASN A 464 16.89 -20.12 9.70
N ARG A 465 18.23 -20.11 9.74
CA ARG A 465 19.07 -21.25 9.34
C ARG A 465 18.89 -22.44 10.28
N LYS A 466 18.90 -22.21 11.60
CA LYS A 466 18.66 -23.25 12.62
C LYS A 466 17.28 -23.89 12.47
N ILE A 467 16.24 -23.08 12.29
CA ILE A 467 14.87 -23.57 12.01
C ILE A 467 14.86 -24.41 10.73
N GLY A 468 15.56 -23.97 9.68
CA GLY A 468 15.73 -24.73 8.44
C GLY A 468 16.45 -26.07 8.61
N ALA A 469 17.33 -26.19 9.61
CA ALA A 469 18.01 -27.42 10.00
C ALA A 469 17.18 -28.31 10.95
N GLY A 470 15.96 -27.90 11.32
CA GLY A 470 15.09 -28.63 12.24
C GLY A 470 15.36 -28.37 13.72
N GLU A 471 16.20 -27.38 14.05
CA GLU A 471 16.46 -27.00 15.43
C GLU A 471 15.30 -26.19 16.02
N GLN A 472 15.05 -26.35 17.32
CA GLN A 472 14.13 -25.48 18.05
C GLN A 472 14.85 -24.20 18.47
N VAL A 473 14.29 -23.06 18.08
CA VAL A 473 14.81 -21.74 18.42
C VAL A 473 13.68 -20.91 19.02
N LYS A 474 13.96 -20.21 20.12
CA LYS A 474 13.00 -19.31 20.76
C LYS A 474 13.49 -17.87 20.65
N PRO A 475 12.66 -16.94 20.15
CA PRO A 475 13.07 -15.53 20.03
C PRO A 475 13.40 -14.90 21.39
N ARG A 476 12.83 -15.40 22.49
CA ARG A 476 13.01 -14.85 23.84
C ARG A 476 14.36 -15.20 24.47
N ASP A 477 15.12 -16.11 23.87
CA ASP A 477 16.45 -16.49 24.37
C ASP A 477 17.50 -15.41 24.05
N HIS A 478 17.19 -14.50 23.11
CA HIS A 478 18.07 -13.42 22.70
C HIS A 478 17.79 -12.12 23.46
N ASN A 479 18.85 -11.39 23.82
CA ASN A 479 18.72 -10.00 24.29
C ASN A 479 18.75 -9.02 23.11
N TRP A 480 17.60 -8.82 22.46
CA TRP A 480 17.43 -7.95 21.30
C TRP A 480 17.75 -6.46 21.54
N GLU A 481 17.85 -6.02 22.81
CA GLU A 481 18.26 -4.65 23.14
C GLU A 481 19.77 -4.44 23.01
N THR A 482 20.56 -5.51 23.14
CA THR A 482 22.02 -5.44 23.13
C THR A 482 22.66 -6.03 21.86
N VAL A 483 21.89 -6.79 21.08
CA VAL A 483 22.32 -7.45 19.83
C VAL A 483 22.63 -6.48 18.71
#